data_AF-A0A527VL45-F1
#
_entry.id   AF-A0A527VL45-F1
#
_cell.length_a   1.000
_cell.length_b   1.000
_cell.length_c   1.000
_cell.angle_alpha   90.00
_cell.angle_beta   90.00
_cell.angle_gamma   90.00
#
_symmetry.space_group_name_H-M   'P 1'
#
loop_
_entity.id
_entity.type
_entity.pdbx_description
1 polymer ?
#
loop_
_entity_poly.entity_id
_entity_poly.type
_entity_poly.pdbx_seq_one_letter_code
_entity_poly.pdbx_strand_id
1 'polypeptide(L)' 'GNRHLAAAIEADRILILRDHVIKAMLEGLGATVHEVSQPFSPVRGAYSGHDHGHSHDHHDHDHHDHDHHD' A
#
# COMPACT_ATOMS: atom_id res chain seq x y z
N GLY A 1 -11.91 -0.69 8.29
CA GLY A 1 -10.69 -0.02 7.79
C GLY A 1 -10.15 -0.84 6.64
N ASN A 2 -10.16 -0.29 5.42
CA ASN A 2 -9.84 -1.03 4.17
C ASN A 2 -8.65 -0.44 3.39
N ARG A 3 -7.93 0.52 3.98
CA ARG A 3 -6.74 1.12 3.38
C ARG A 3 -5.56 0.79 4.28
N HIS A 4 -4.69 -0.09 3.81
CA HIS A 4 -3.45 -0.50 4.49
C HIS A 4 -2.44 0.64 4.55
N LEU A 5 -2.81 1.77 5.16
CA LEU A 5 -2.02 2.99 5.17
C LEU A 5 -1.15 3.06 6.42
N ALA A 6 0.17 3.17 6.23
CA ALA A 6 1.14 3.33 7.30
C ALA A 6 0.74 4.48 8.25
N ALA A 7 0.57 4.15 9.52
CA ALA A 7 0.24 5.10 10.58
C ALA A 7 1.10 4.86 11.82
N ALA A 8 1.51 5.96 12.45
CA ALA A 8 2.08 5.98 13.79
C ALA A 8 0.98 6.39 14.76
N ILE A 9 0.77 5.60 15.81
CA ILE A 9 -0.20 5.90 16.85
C ILE A 9 0.57 6.41 18.06
N GLU A 10 0.29 7.64 18.45
CA GLU A 10 0.78 8.23 19.69
C GLU A 10 -0.38 8.40 20.68
N ALA A 11 -0.07 8.74 21.93
CA ALA A 11 -1.09 8.88 22.97
C ALA A 11 -2.18 9.92 22.63
N ASP A 12 -1.77 11.03 22.02
CA ASP A 12 -2.65 12.19 21.77
C ASP A 12 -2.94 12.44 20.29
N ARG A 13 -2.33 11.68 19.38
CA ARG A 13 -2.43 11.92 17.94
C ARG A 13 -2.14 10.68 17.11
N ILE A 14 -2.59 10.73 15.85
CA ILE A 14 -2.26 9.74 14.83
C ILE A 14 -1.46 10.45 13.74
N LEU A 15 -0.30 9.91 13.41
CA LEU A 15 0.52 10.34 12.29
C LEU A 15 0.29 9.42 11.11
N ILE A 16 0.13 10.01 9.93
CA ILE A 16 0.00 9.31 8.66
C ILE A 16 0.98 9.91 7.65
N LEU A 17 1.36 9.14 6.63
CA LEU A 17 2.05 9.72 5.49
C LEU A 17 1.15 10.74 4.79
N ARG A 18 1.77 11.76 4.18
CA ARG A 18 1.04 12.79 3.42
C ARG A 18 0.25 12.13 2.28
N ASP A 19 -1.06 12.21 2.38
CA ASP A 19 -2.00 11.71 1.36
C ASP A 19 -3.20 12.66 1.31
N HIS A 20 -3.43 13.25 0.14
CA HIS A 20 -4.49 14.24 -0.07
C HIS A 20 -5.90 13.64 0.01
N VAL A 21 -6.07 12.36 -0.37
CA VAL A 21 -7.35 11.64 -0.28
C VAL A 21 -7.67 11.36 1.17
N ILE A 22 -6.70 10.86 1.94
CA ILE A 22 -6.90 10.62 3.38
C ILE A 22 -7.19 11.93 4.12
N LYS A 23 -6.46 13.01 3.79
CA LYS A 23 -6.72 14.33 4.35
C LYS A 23 -8.17 14.75 4.15
N ALA A 24 -8.66 14.71 2.91
CA ALA A 24 -10.05 15.06 2.60
C ALA A 24 -11.07 14.15 3.31
N MET A 25 -10.78 12.85 3.43
CA MET A 25 -11.65 11.93 4.18
C MET A 25 -11.68 12.24 5.68
N LEU A 26 -10.54 12.52 6.30
CA LEU A 26 -10.45 12.87 7.71
C LEU A 26 -11.17 14.20 8.01
N GLU A 27 -10.97 15.19 7.15
CA GLU A 27 -11.69 16.48 7.23
C GLU A 27 -13.20 16.27 7.06
N GLY A 28 -13.64 15.42 6.13
CA GLY A 28 -15.06 15.07 5.94
C GLY A 28 -15.69 14.33 7.13
N LEU A 29 -14.89 13.67 7.95
CA LEU A 29 -15.31 13.04 9.22
C LEU A 29 -15.23 14.01 10.42
N GLY A 30 -14.80 15.26 10.21
CA GLY A 30 -14.70 16.29 11.25
C GLY A 30 -13.40 16.27 12.04
N ALA A 31 -12.35 15.60 11.56
CA ALA A 31 -11.04 15.60 12.20
C ALA A 31 -10.23 16.85 11.80
N THR A 32 -9.43 17.35 12.75
CA THR A 32 -8.44 18.41 12.48
C THR A 32 -7.14 17.78 12.00
N VAL A 33 -6.67 18.17 10.81
CA VAL A 33 -5.44 17.65 10.20
C VAL A 33 -4.36 18.73 10.19
N HIS A 34 -3.17 18.39 10.68
CA HIS A 34 -2.01 19.28 10.68
C HIS A 34 -0.86 18.66 9.89
N GLU A 35 -0.24 19.46 9.02
CA GLU A 35 0.97 19.06 8.32
C GLU A 35 2.20 19.30 9.18
N VAL A 36 2.97 18.24 9.39
CA VAL A 36 4.17 18.25 10.24
C VAL A 36 5.32 17.55 9.53
N SER A 37 6.55 17.87 9.92
CA SER A 37 7.76 17.17 9.49
C SER A 37 8.48 16.68 10.74
N GLN A 38 8.46 15.37 10.97
CA GLN A 38 9.03 14.74 12.16
C GLN A 38 9.39 13.27 11.87
N PRO A 39 10.21 12.62 12.72
CA PRO A 39 10.46 11.20 12.61
C PRO A 39 9.15 10.40 12.60
N PHE A 40 9.07 9.44 11.67
CA PHE A 40 7.87 8.63 11.47
C PHE A 40 8.20 7.16 11.72
N SER A 41 7.64 6.60 12.80
CA SER A 41 7.82 5.19 13.18
C SER A 41 6.47 4.48 13.21
N PRO A 42 5.97 3.98 12.06
CA PRO A 42 4.66 3.36 11.99
C PRO A 42 4.60 2.08 12.83
N VAL A 43 3.40 1.72 13.29
CA VAL A 43 3.20 0.51 14.10
C VAL A 43 3.57 -0.73 13.27
N ARG A 44 4.61 -1.45 13.69
CA ARG A 44 5.11 -2.65 13.02
C ARG A 44 4.12 -3.79 13.24
N GLY A 45 3.39 -4.18 12.19
CA GLY A 45 2.46 -5.32 12.23
C GLY A 45 1.22 -5.19 11.34
N ALA A 46 0.78 -3.97 11.02
CA ALA A 46 -0.40 -3.74 10.17
C ALA A 46 -0.08 -3.58 8.67
N TYR A 47 1.22 -3.53 8.32
CA TYR A 47 1.71 -3.15 6.98
C TYR A 47 2.68 -4.18 6.36
N SER A 48 3.04 -5.23 7.09
CA SER A 48 3.85 -6.33 6.56
C SER A 48 2.94 -7.33 5.87
N GLY A 49 2.54 -7.03 4.63
CA GLY A 49 1.61 -7.89 3.91
C GLY A 49 1.35 -7.49 2.47
N HIS A 50 2.37 -7.03 1.73
CA HIS A 50 2.33 -7.12 0.26
C HIS A 50 3.72 -7.18 -0.38
N ASP A 51 4.61 -7.99 0.19
CA ASP A 51 5.63 -8.69 -0.60
C ASP A 51 5.23 -10.16 -0.61
N HIS A 52 4.10 -10.48 -1.25
CA HIS A 52 4.02 -11.80 -1.88
C HIS A 52 4.95 -11.72 -3.08
N GLY A 53 6.21 -12.09 -2.83
CA GLY A 53 7.07 -12.62 -3.86
C GLY A 53 6.38 -13.83 -4.48
N HIS A 54 5.59 -13.59 -5.52
CA HIS A 54 5.39 -14.56 -6.57
C HIS A 54 6.44 -14.26 -7.64
N SER A 55 7.66 -14.73 -7.38
CA SER A 55 8.52 -15.17 -8.47
C SER A 55 7.77 -16.28 -9.21
N HIS A 56 7.04 -15.93 -10.26
CA HIS A 56 6.76 -16.84 -11.36
C HIS A 56 7.81 -16.57 -12.44
N ASP A 57 9.04 -16.97 -12.12
CA ASP A 57 10.07 -17.21 -13.12
C ASP A 57 9.84 -18.62 -13.68
N HIS A 58 9.86 -18.71 -15.01
CA HIS A 58 9.93 -19.91 -15.84
C HIS A 58 8.70 -20.83 -15.94
N HIS A 59 7.89 -20.61 -16.99
CA HIS A 59 7.67 -21.66 -17.98
C HIS A 59 7.68 -21.02 -19.37
N ASP A 60 8.87 -20.99 -19.97
CA ASP A 60 9.05 -20.93 -21.42
C ASP A 60 8.25 -22.10 -22.04
N HIS A 61 7.07 -21.78 -22.58
CA HIS A 61 6.42 -22.66 -23.54
C HIS A 61 6.96 -22.31 -24.91
N ASP A 62 8.15 -22.87 -25.14
CA ASP A 62 8.72 -23.03 -26.46
C ASP A 62 7.83 -23.97 -27.30
N HIS A 63 7.72 -23.63 -28.58
CA HIS A 63 7.23 -24.43 -29.70
C HIS A 63 5.82 -25.05 -29.66
N HIS A 64 4.90 -24.45 -30.42
CA HIS A 64 4.19 -25.21 -31.46
C HIS A 64 3.98 -24.33 -32.70
N ASP A 65 4.87 -24.53 -33.67
CA ASP A 65 4.60 -24.26 -35.09
C ASP A 65 3.25 -24.87 -35.48
N HIS A 66 2.34 -24.03 -35.96
CA HIS A 66 1.20 -24.46 -36.76
C HIS A 66 1.47 -24.05 -38.20
N ASP A 67 2.27 -24.87 -38.87
CA ASP A 67 2.32 -24.94 -40.32
C ASP A 67 2.05 -26.40 -40.71
N HIS A 68 1.15 -26.59 -41.70
CA HIS A 68 0.64 -27.81 -42.36
C HIS A 68 -0.90 -27.73 -42.45
N HIS A 69 -1.60 -27.93 -43.57
CA HIS A 69 -1.30 -28.12 -44.99
C HIS A 69 -2.68 -28.21 -45.69
N ASP A 70 -2.78 -27.77 -46.95
CA ASP A 70 -3.93 -27.78 -47.90
C ASP A 70 -5.10 -26.80 -47.67
#